data_AF-A0A7D5M1L2-F1
#
_entry.id   AF-A0A7D5M1L2-F1
#
_cell.length_a   1.000
_cell.length_b   1.000
_cell.length_c   1.000
_cell.angle_alpha   90.00
_cell.angle_beta   90.00
_cell.angle_gamma   90.00
#
_symmetry.space_group_name_H-M   'P 1'
#
loop_
_entity.id
_entity.type
_entity.pdbx_description
1 polymer ?
#
loop_
_entity_poly.entity_id
_entity_poly.type
_entity_poly.pdbx_seq_one_letter_code
_entity_poly.pdbx_strand_id
1 'polypeptide(L)' 'MDVSELNSLKSENKKLRNYISLVYAEIELSQRLYEIKQNFADSPDSKRIIVPIVDRISKIKLEKQVLENELKLV' A
#
# COMPACT_ATOMS: atom_id res chain seq x y z
N MET A 1 27.05 17.88 -10.21
CA MET A 1 26.16 17.21 -9.26
C MET A 1 27.03 16.69 -8.13
N ASP A 2 26.80 17.17 -6.92
CA ASP A 2 27.58 16.77 -5.75
C ASP A 2 27.22 15.33 -5.34
N VAL A 3 28.14 14.61 -4.70
CA VAL A 3 27.90 13.24 -4.22
C VAL A 3 26.80 13.22 -3.16
N SER A 4 26.70 14.26 -2.33
CA SER A 4 25.63 14.41 -1.34
C SER A 4 24.26 14.54 -2.00
N GLU A 5 24.17 15.38 -3.04
CA GLU A 5 22.98 15.60 -3.86
C GLU A 5 22.55 14.31 -4.57
N LEU A 6 23.49 13.57 -5.17
CA LEU A 6 23.22 12.27 -5.78
C LEU A 6 22.67 11.25 -4.77
N ASN A 7 23.22 11.21 -3.56
CA ASN A 7 22.77 10.30 -2.52
C ASN A 7 21.37 10.66 -2.01
N SER A 8 21.07 11.96 -1.89
CA SER A 8 19.73 12.45 -1.56
C SER A 8 18.71 12.00 -2.62
N LEU A 9 19.00 12.23 -3.90
CA LEU A 9 18.13 11.84 -5.01
C LEU A 9 17.92 10.31 -5.07
N LYS A 10 18.96 9.52 -4.81
CA LYS A 10 18.82 8.05 -4.72
C LYS A 10 17.90 7.62 -3.59
N SER A 11 18.02 8.26 -2.42
CA SER A 11 17.17 7.99 -1.26
C SER A 11 15.70 8.32 -1.56
N GLU A 12 15.47 9.51 -2.12
CA GLU A 12 14.14 9.96 -2.52
C GLU A 12 13.51 9.05 -3.59
N ASN A 13 14.28 8.66 -4.61
CA ASN A 13 13.81 7.73 -5.64
C ASN A 13 13.43 6.36 -5.07
N LYS A 14 14.21 5.85 -4.09
CA LYS A 14 13.87 4.60 -3.39
C LYS A 14 12.56 4.74 -2.62
N LYS A 15 12.35 5.85 -1.91
CA LYS A 15 11.09 6.12 -1.21
C LYS A 15 9.90 6.21 -2.16
N LEU A 16 10.05 6.89 -3.31
CA LEU A 16 9.01 6.96 -4.35
C LEU A 16 8.66 5.58 -4.90
N ARG A 17 9.66 4.73 -5.19
CA ARG A 17 9.42 3.35 -5.63
C ARG A 17 8.65 2.54 -4.58
N ASN A 18 9.03 2.67 -3.31
CA ASN A 18 8.32 2.02 -2.21
C ASN A 18 6.86 2.51 -2.11
N TYR A 19 6.64 3.81 -2.21
CA TYR A 19 5.32 4.41 -2.19
C TYR A 19 4.45 3.87 -3.35
N ILE A 20 4.99 3.84 -4.57
CA ILE A 20 4.32 3.28 -5.75
C ILE A 20 3.96 1.80 -5.53
N SER A 21 4.89 1.00 -5.00
CA SER A 21 4.62 -0.41 -4.68
C SER A 21 3.48 -0.57 -3.66
N LEU A 22 3.41 0.29 -2.65
CA LEU A 22 2.32 0.28 -1.67
C LEU A 22 0.98 0.68 -2.30
N VAL A 23 0.95 1.68 -3.18
CA VAL A 23 -0.26 2.06 -3.94
C VAL A 23 -0.78 0.88 -4.75
N TYR A 24 0.09 0.19 -5.50
CA TYR A 24 -0.32 -0.99 -6.27
C TYR A 24 -0.85 -2.12 -5.37
N ALA A 25 -0.18 -2.40 -4.26
CA ALA A 25 -0.62 -3.43 -3.31
C ALA A 25 -2.00 -3.09 -2.69
N GLU A 26 -2.26 -1.82 -2.37
CA GLU A 26 -3.57 -1.38 -1.88
C GLU A 26 -4.67 -1.60 -2.92
N ILE A 27 -4.42 -1.25 -4.18
CA ILE A 27 -5.36 -1.43 -5.29
C ILE A 27 -5.68 -2.91 -5.48
N GLU A 28 -4.66 -3.77 -5.58
CA GLU A 28 -4.81 -5.20 -5.78
C GLU A 28 -5.60 -5.86 -4.63
N LEU A 29 -5.26 -5.54 -3.38
CA LEU A 29 -5.96 -6.08 -2.21
C LEU A 29 -7.41 -5.58 -2.14
N SER A 30 -7.66 -4.33 -2.51
CA SER A 30 -9.02 -3.77 -2.56
C SER A 30 -9.88 -4.47 -3.62
N GLN A 31 -9.30 -4.77 -4.80
CA GLN A 31 -9.95 -5.56 -5.84
C GLN A 31 -10.25 -6.98 -5.36
N ARG A 32 -9.27 -7.68 -4.77
CA ARG A 32 -9.49 -9.03 -4.22
C ARG A 32 -10.56 -9.04 -3.14
N LEU A 33 -10.56 -8.04 -2.25
CA LEU A 33 -11.59 -7.90 -1.21
C LEU A 33 -12.98 -7.75 -1.82
N TYR A 34 -13.09 -6.96 -2.90
CA TYR A 34 -14.34 -6.81 -3.63
C TYR A 34 -14.79 -8.13 -4.27
N GLU A 35 -13.90 -8.83 -4.98
CA GLU A 35 -14.18 -10.12 -5.62
C GLU A 35 -14.62 -11.19 -4.62
N ILE A 36 -13.95 -11.30 -3.47
CA ILE A 36 -14.31 -12.24 -2.41
C ILE A 36 -15.72 -11.94 -1.88
N LYS A 37 -16.04 -10.67 -1.65
CA LYS A 37 -17.37 -10.26 -1.18
C LYS A 37 -18.48 -10.59 -2.19
N GLN A 38 -18.20 -10.46 -3.48
CA GLN A 38 -19.16 -10.80 -4.54
C GLN A 38 -19.35 -12.32 -4.69
N ASN A 39 -18.25 -13.09 -4.67
CA ASN A 39 -18.29 -14.53 -4.96
C ASN A 39 -18.65 -15.40 -3.75
N PHE A 40 -18.44 -14.90 -2.52
CA PHE A 40 -18.64 -15.67 -1.28
C PHE A 40 -19.56 -14.93 -0.28
N ALA A 41 -20.53 -14.17 -0.79
CA ALA A 41 -21.54 -13.53 0.06
C ALA A 41 -22.19 -14.58 0.99
N ASP A 42 -22.34 -14.23 2.27
CA ASP A 42 -22.99 -15.02 3.33
C ASP A 42 -22.28 -16.28 3.84
N SER A 43 -21.01 -16.53 3.43
CA SER A 43 -20.18 -17.59 4.02
C SER A 43 -19.44 -17.12 5.30
N PRO A 44 -19.50 -17.88 6.41
CA PRO A 44 -18.62 -17.67 7.57
C PRO A 44 -17.13 -17.68 7.22
N ASP A 45 -16.74 -18.45 6.20
CA ASP A 45 -15.36 -18.53 5.74
C ASP A 45 -14.92 -17.29 4.97
N SER A 46 -15.85 -16.61 4.28
CA SER A 46 -15.60 -15.30 3.67
C SER A 46 -15.12 -14.29 4.72
N LYS A 47 -15.76 -14.24 5.90
CA LYS A 47 -15.35 -13.36 7.01
C LYS A 47 -13.91 -13.65 7.46
N ARG A 48 -13.51 -14.92 7.53
CA ARG A 48 -12.15 -15.31 7.95
C ARG A 48 -11.09 -14.88 6.93
N ILE A 49 -11.43 -14.88 5.64
CA ILE A 49 -10.52 -14.50 4.56
C ILE A 49 -10.41 -12.97 4.43
N ILE A 50 -11.51 -12.22 4.59
CA ILE A 50 -11.49 -10.77 4.37
C ILE A 50 -10.79 -9.98 5.48
N VAL A 51 -10.83 -10.44 6.74
CA VAL A 51 -10.23 -9.75 7.88
C VAL A 51 -8.74 -9.48 7.68
N PRO A 52 -7.88 -10.48 7.40
CA PRO A 52 -6.45 -10.23 7.19
C PRO A 52 -6.18 -9.33 5.98
N ILE A 53 -7.04 -9.35 4.96
CA ILE A 53 -6.94 -8.45 3.80
C ILE A 53 -7.22 -7.00 4.21
N VAL A 54 -8.28 -6.77 4.97
CA VAL A 54 -8.63 -5.44 5.50
C VAL A 54 -7.52 -4.92 6.42
N ASP A 55 -7.01 -5.75 7.32
CA ASP A 55 -5.90 -5.37 8.22
C ASP A 55 -4.65 -5.00 7.42
N ARG A 56 -4.34 -5.75 6.36
CA ARG A 56 -3.19 -5.43 5.50
C ARG A 56 -3.39 -4.13 4.74
N ILE A 57 -4.60 -3.86 4.22
CA ILE A 57 -4.94 -2.57 3.57
C ILE A 57 -4.75 -1.42 4.56
N SER A 58 -5.28 -1.54 5.78
CA SER A 58 -5.12 -0.53 6.83
C SER A 58 -3.65 -0.26 7.15
N LYS A 59 -2.83 -1.31 7.24
CA LYS A 59 -1.38 -1.16 7.44
C LYS A 59 -0.68 -0.48 6.26
N ILE A 60 -1.03 -0.84 5.03
CA ILE A 60 -0.50 -0.20 3.82
C ILE A 60 -0.83 1.30 3.80
N LYS A 61 -2.06 1.69 4.17
CA LYS A 61 -2.45 3.10 4.25
C LYS A 61 -1.57 3.89 5.23
N LEU A 62 -1.27 3.31 6.41
CA LEU A 62 -0.36 3.92 7.38
C LEU A 62 1.07 4.03 6.83
N GLU A 63 1.59 2.97 6.20
CA GLU A 63 2.91 2.95 5.57
C GLU A 63 3.02 4.01 4.45
N LYS A 64 1.97 4.16 3.64
CA LYS A 64 1.88 5.20 2.60
C LYS A 64 1.89 6.60 3.19
N GLN A 65 1.08 6.86 4.21
CA GLN A 65 0.99 8.18 4.84
C GLN A 65 2.35 8.67 5.37
N VAL A 66 3.16 7.76 5.93
CA VAL A 66 4.53 8.09 6.35
C VAL A 66 5.37 8.55 5.14
N LEU A 67 5.32 7.81 4.03
CA LEU A 67 6.06 8.17 2.82
C LEU A 67 5.52 9.45 2.16
N GLU A 68 4.22 9.68 2.15
CA GLU A 68 3.59 10.91 1.63
C GLU A 68 4.14 12.14 2.36
N ASN A 69 4.23 12.08 3.69
CA ASN A 69 4.83 13.14 4.50
C ASN A 69 6.33 13.33 4.23
N GLU A 70 7.09 12.22 4.16
CA GLU A 70 8.54 12.29 3.89
C GLU A 70 8.86 12.82 2.48
N LEU A 71 8.01 12.52 1.50
CA LEU A 71 8.15 12.92 0.10
C LEU A 71 7.42 14.22 -0.24
N LYS A 72 6.65 14.79 0.70
CA LYS A 72 5.85 16.01 0.51
C LYS A 72 4.87 15.90 -0.68
N LEU A 73 4.18 14.77 -0.78
CA LEU A 73 3.24 14.51 -1.88
C LEU A 73 1.84 15.10 -1.64
N VAL A 74 1.54 15.49 -0.39
CA VAL A 74 0.25 16.03 0.06
C VAL A 74 0.49 17.11 1.12
#